data_AF-T5AGU3-F1
#
_entry.id   AF-T5AGU3-F1
#
_cell.length_a   1.000
_cell.length_b   1.000
_cell.length_c   1.000
_cell.angle_alpha   90.00
_cell.angle_beta   90.00
_cell.angle_gamma   90.00
#
_symmetry.space_group_name_H-M   'P 1'
#
loop_
_entity.id
_entity.type
_entity.pdbx_description
1 polymer ?
#
loop_
_entity_poly.entity_id
_entity_poly.type
_entity_poly.pdbx_seq_one_letter_code
_entity_poly.pdbx_strand_id
1 'polypeptide(L)'
;MTYVNLSNRDLHVLEKIKDPESNPAARVVIDPSLSRDPHITDSALYEAIVQRERAIVQTIQSIEAQLRRRPRCPRDGHRGLSAVHFRTRRPHHRGAQRRDAAAAALDHLERSIALLSPATPHTPLSPQAARTLSMAHTQRAAIYLRTCKLLSDRRLDLDESRPEAQWTKLNFEEAASRDLAYGGRYGNQIAKGLAVSVNPTAKLCGQIVREAMKKEYGTPFQQDKMKFLKVGRVAIITRGRFAGKKVVILQPVDNGNKPHPFGHAIVAGIERYPSKITRRMSKARQEKRSKIKPFVKIINYNHLMPTRYTLELEGLKGTITGDTFKEVSQREDAKKSVKKVLEERYTSGKNRWFFTPLRF
;
A
#
# COMPACT_ATOMS: atom_id res chain seq x y z
N MET A 1 -24.49 -1.49 3.41
CA MET A 1 -23.70 -2.70 3.11
C MET A 1 -24.65 -3.87 3.16
N THR A 2 -25.07 -4.36 2.00
CA THR A 2 -25.91 -5.57 1.91
C THR A 2 -25.03 -6.77 2.23
N TYR A 3 -25.27 -7.41 3.38
CA TYR A 3 -24.63 -8.69 3.67
C TYR A 3 -25.30 -9.75 2.80
N VAL A 4 -24.57 -10.27 1.81
CA VAL A 4 -25.02 -11.41 1.02
C VAL A 4 -24.97 -12.63 1.93
N ASN A 5 -26.13 -13.20 2.24
CA ASN A 5 -26.26 -14.36 3.10
C ASN A 5 -25.96 -15.62 2.26
N LEU A 6 -24.67 -15.95 2.12
CA LEU A 6 -24.20 -17.10 1.37
C LEU A 6 -24.48 -18.39 2.16
N SER A 7 -24.97 -19.43 1.48
CA SER A 7 -25.13 -20.74 2.13
C SER A 7 -23.75 -21.35 2.46
N ASN A 8 -23.71 -22.30 3.41
CA ASN A 8 -22.48 -23.04 3.71
C ASN A 8 -21.91 -23.76 2.46
N ARG A 9 -22.78 -24.14 1.51
CA ARG A 9 -22.37 -24.73 0.22
C ARG A 9 -21.72 -23.68 -0.69
N ASP A 10 -22.25 -22.46 -0.74
CA ASP A 10 -21.66 -21.38 -1.54
C ASP A 10 -20.30 -20.95 -0.98
N LEU A 11 -20.17 -20.88 0.35
CA LEU A 11 -18.89 -20.65 1.02
C LEU A 11 -17.86 -21.76 0.69
N HIS A 12 -18.29 -23.02 0.66
CA HIS A 12 -17.45 -24.17 0.30
C HIS A 12 -16.96 -24.10 -1.15
N VAL A 13 -17.83 -23.72 -2.09
CA VAL A 13 -17.47 -23.53 -3.50
C VAL A 13 -16.51 -22.36 -3.66
N LEU A 14 -16.77 -21.22 -3.01
CA LEU A 14 -15.91 -20.04 -3.07
C LEU A 14 -14.53 -20.28 -2.44
N GLU A 15 -14.45 -21.11 -1.39
CA GLU A 15 -13.18 -21.51 -0.80
C GLU A 15 -12.36 -22.39 -1.75
N LYS A 16 -12.99 -23.38 -2.39
CA LYS A 16 -12.33 -24.22 -3.40
C LYS A 16 -11.86 -23.45 -4.63
N ILE A 17 -12.59 -22.39 -5.01
CA ILE A 17 -12.17 -21.50 -6.11
C ILE A 17 -10.92 -20.70 -5.72
N LYS A 18 -10.78 -20.31 -4.45
CA LYS A 18 -9.60 -19.57 -3.96
C LYS A 18 -8.39 -20.46 -3.77
N ASP A 19 -8.61 -21.71 -3.36
CA ASP A 19 -7.57 -22.70 -3.16
C ASP A 19 -8.13 -24.10 -3.46
N PRO A 20 -7.75 -24.74 -4.58
CA PRO A 20 -8.29 -26.04 -4.97
C PRO A 20 -7.87 -27.17 -4.02
N GLU A 21 -6.81 -27.00 -3.23
CA GLU A 21 -6.35 -27.97 -2.23
C GLU A 21 -7.05 -27.80 -0.87
N SER A 22 -7.75 -26.68 -0.66
CA SER A 22 -8.50 -26.44 0.58
C SER A 22 -9.74 -27.31 0.61
N ASN A 23 -9.73 -28.37 1.43
CA ASN A 23 -10.92 -29.18 1.73
C ASN A 23 -11.63 -28.65 2.99
N PRO A 24 -12.80 -27.98 2.87
CA PRO A 24 -13.53 -27.43 4.02
C PRO A 24 -14.12 -28.51 4.92
N ALA A 25 -14.27 -29.75 4.43
CA ALA A 25 -14.68 -30.90 5.23
C ALA A 25 -13.58 -31.37 6.21
N ALA A 26 -12.33 -30.92 6.02
CA ALA A 26 -11.23 -31.16 6.93
C ALA A 26 -11.11 -30.04 8.00
N ARG A 27 -12.10 -29.14 8.10
CA ARG A 27 -12.11 -28.08 9.11
C ARG A 27 -12.09 -28.70 10.50
N VAL A 28 -11.15 -28.24 11.31
CA VAL A 28 -10.94 -28.74 12.67
C VAL A 28 -12.16 -28.40 13.51
N VAL A 29 -12.74 -29.42 14.15
CA VAL A 29 -13.84 -29.26 15.12
C VAL A 29 -13.23 -28.70 16.40
N ILE A 30 -13.64 -27.50 16.79
CA ILE A 30 -13.21 -26.88 18.04
C ILE A 30 -14.29 -27.13 19.08
N ASP A 31 -13.95 -27.86 20.13
CA ASP A 31 -14.86 -28.17 21.22
C ASP A 31 -14.46 -27.38 22.48
N PRO A 32 -15.29 -26.42 22.93
CA PRO A 32 -14.99 -25.62 24.11
C PRO A 32 -15.11 -26.39 25.43
N SER A 33 -15.70 -27.59 25.43
CA SER A 33 -15.82 -28.44 26.62
C SER A 33 -14.52 -29.20 26.97
N LEU A 34 -13.58 -29.26 26.02
CA LEU A 34 -12.29 -29.92 26.21
C LEU A 34 -11.36 -29.10 27.13
N SER A 35 -10.47 -29.82 27.83
CA SER A 35 -9.42 -29.21 28.66
C SER A 35 -8.52 -28.28 27.84
N ARG A 36 -7.94 -27.27 28.50
CA ARG A 36 -7.08 -26.29 27.83
C ARG A 36 -5.83 -26.92 27.24
N ASP A 37 -5.31 -27.95 27.88
CA ASP A 37 -4.10 -28.70 27.49
C ASP A 37 -4.39 -30.21 27.45
N PRO A 38 -3.87 -30.95 26.44
CA PRO A 38 -3.92 -32.42 26.41
C PRO A 38 -3.03 -33.12 27.44
N HIS A 39 -1.91 -32.52 27.86
CA HIS A 39 -0.88 -33.20 28.66
C HIS A 39 -0.95 -32.86 30.15
N ILE A 40 -1.40 -31.65 30.51
CA ILE A 40 -1.53 -31.21 31.89
C ILE A 40 -3.01 -31.26 32.29
N THR A 41 -3.36 -32.28 33.08
CA THR A 41 -4.75 -32.49 33.55
C THR A 41 -5.05 -31.71 34.84
N ASP A 42 -4.02 -31.41 35.64
CA ASP A 42 -4.15 -30.71 36.93
C ASP A 42 -4.42 -29.22 36.76
N SER A 43 -5.63 -28.78 37.11
CA SER A 43 -6.07 -27.38 36.95
C SER A 43 -5.24 -26.38 37.78
N ALA A 44 -4.90 -26.72 39.02
CA ALA A 44 -4.17 -25.81 39.92
C ALA A 44 -2.72 -25.59 39.44
N LEU A 45 -2.07 -26.65 38.98
CA LEU A 45 -0.72 -26.59 38.41
C LEU A 45 -0.73 -25.79 37.11
N TYR A 46 -1.72 -26.01 36.25
CA TYR A 46 -1.88 -25.26 35.02
C TYR A 46 -2.06 -23.75 35.29
N GLU A 47 -2.90 -23.39 36.25
CA GLU A 47 -3.10 -21.98 36.63
C GLU A 47 -1.82 -21.33 37.19
N ALA A 48 -1.05 -22.06 38.01
CA ALA A 48 0.22 -21.58 38.52
C ALA A 48 1.24 -21.32 37.38
N ILE A 49 1.31 -22.20 36.38
CA ILE A 49 2.16 -22.01 35.19
C ILE A 49 1.70 -20.79 34.40
N VAL A 50 0.41 -20.67 34.12
CA VAL A 50 -0.15 -19.53 33.37
C VAL A 50 0.13 -18.20 34.09
N GLN A 51 0.02 -18.16 35.42
CA GLN A 51 0.35 -16.97 36.20
C GLN A 51 1.83 -16.63 36.10
N ARG A 52 2.71 -17.62 36.20
CA ARG A 52 4.16 -17.43 36.06
C ARG A 52 4.54 -16.93 34.66
N GLU A 53 3.96 -17.50 33.61
CA GLU A 53 4.16 -17.05 32.23
C GLU A 53 3.71 -15.60 32.04
N ARG A 54 2.52 -15.24 32.55
CA ARG A 54 2.01 -13.86 32.49
C ARG A 54 2.96 -12.88 33.20
N ALA A 55 3.50 -13.25 34.36
CA ALA A 55 4.46 -12.43 35.08
C ALA A 55 5.76 -12.23 34.29
N ILE A 56 6.27 -13.28 33.63
CA ILE A 56 7.46 -13.19 32.77
C ILE A 56 7.19 -12.28 31.56
N VAL A 57 6.05 -12.43 30.89
CA VAL A 57 5.68 -11.61 29.73
C VAL A 57 5.52 -10.13 30.12
N GLN A 58 4.86 -9.84 31.25
CA GLN A 58 4.75 -8.48 31.79
C GLN A 58 6.13 -7.89 32.09
N THR A 59 7.04 -8.70 32.64
CA THR A 59 8.43 -8.30 32.89
C THR A 59 9.16 -7.96 31.59
N ILE A 60 9.02 -8.78 30.55
CA ILE A 60 9.63 -8.52 29.24
C ILE A 60 9.07 -7.23 28.63
N GLN A 61 7.75 -7.04 28.65
CA GLN A 61 7.10 -5.85 28.12
C GLN A 61 7.54 -4.57 28.85
N SER A 62 7.72 -4.63 30.18
CA SER A 62 8.22 -3.49 30.95
C SER A 62 9.68 -3.14 30.60
N ILE A 63 10.54 -4.16 30.43
CA ILE A 63 11.93 -3.98 29.96
C ILE A 63 11.96 -3.36 28.56
N GLU A 64 11.14 -3.86 27.62
CA GLU A 64 11.05 -3.29 26.27
C GLU A 64 10.58 -1.83 26.28
N ALA A 65 9.60 -1.50 27.10
CA ALA A 65 9.11 -0.13 27.26
C ALA A 65 10.20 0.80 27.82
N GLN A 66 10.98 0.31 28.79
CA GLN A 66 12.15 1.04 29.33
C GLN A 66 13.23 1.23 28.26
N LEU A 67 13.53 0.20 27.47
CA LEU A 67 14.51 0.29 26.37
C LEU A 67 14.07 1.26 25.26
N ARG A 68 12.77 1.34 24.96
CA ARG A 68 12.22 2.32 24.01
C ARG A 68 12.29 3.76 24.52
N ARG A 69 12.18 3.96 25.85
CA ARG A 69 12.27 5.26 26.50
C ARG A 69 13.70 5.79 26.64
N ARG A 70 14.72 4.93 26.53
CA ARG A 70 16.12 5.37 26.53
C ARG A 70 16.39 6.23 25.29
N PRO A 71 16.87 7.49 25.44
CA PRO A 71 17.24 8.30 24.29
C PRO A 71 18.37 7.59 23.52
N ARG A 72 18.24 7.51 22.19
CA ARG A 72 19.36 7.08 21.35
C ARG A 72 20.47 8.11 21.53
N CYS A 73 21.65 7.70 22.01
CA CYS A 73 22.81 8.58 22.05
C CYS A 73 23.00 9.21 20.65
N PRO A 74 23.29 10.53 20.57
CA PRO A 74 23.70 11.15 19.32
C PRO A 74 24.87 10.35 18.73
N ARG A 75 24.77 9.98 17.46
CA ARG A 75 25.95 9.54 16.69
C ARG A 75 26.80 10.79 16.49
N ASP A 76 27.70 11.06 17.43
CA ASP A 76 28.67 12.13 17.27
C ASP A 76 29.63 11.79 16.14
N GLY A 77 29.48 12.53 15.05
CA GLY A 77 30.50 12.68 14.04
C GLY A 77 31.57 13.63 14.55
N HIS A 78 32.47 13.15 15.42
CA HIS A 78 33.75 13.82 15.64
C HIS A 78 34.88 12.79 15.74
N ARG A 79 35.79 12.87 14.76
CA ARG A 79 37.16 12.36 14.89
C ARG A 79 37.81 13.06 16.09
N GLY A 80 38.40 12.31 17.00
CA GLY A 80 39.21 12.89 18.07
C GLY A 80 39.27 12.03 19.31
N LEU A 81 40.30 11.18 19.37
CA LEU A 81 41.07 10.80 20.56
C LEU A 81 40.40 10.99 21.93
N SER A 82 40.01 9.88 22.55
CA SER A 82 40.24 9.46 23.95
C SER A 82 39.05 8.67 24.52
N ALA A 83 39.11 7.35 24.35
CA ALA A 83 38.37 6.38 25.15
C ALA A 83 39.07 5.01 25.01
N VAL A 84 40.27 4.92 25.57
CA VAL A 84 40.89 3.64 25.87
C VAL A 84 40.11 3.04 27.05
N HIS A 85 39.82 1.74 26.97
CA HIS A 85 39.32 0.87 28.04
C HIS A 85 37.79 0.75 28.25
N PHE A 86 37.08 0.11 27.31
CA PHE A 86 36.33 -1.16 27.48
C PHE A 86 35.52 -1.49 26.22
N ARG A 87 36.20 -1.72 25.09
CA ARG A 87 35.58 -2.23 23.86
C ARG A 87 36.45 -3.31 23.23
N THR A 88 36.80 -4.31 24.03
CA THR A 88 37.50 -5.50 23.54
C THR A 88 36.75 -6.73 24.05
N ARG A 89 36.17 -7.47 23.10
CA ARG A 89 35.41 -8.74 23.14
C ARG A 89 33.92 -8.55 22.83
N ARG A 90 33.28 -9.13 21.80
CA ARG A 90 33.62 -10.09 20.74
C ARG A 90 32.51 -9.98 19.65
N PRO A 91 32.76 -9.45 18.43
CA PRO A 91 31.75 -9.48 17.37
C PRO A 91 31.33 -10.91 16.98
N HIS A 92 32.23 -11.89 17.13
CA HIS A 92 31.95 -13.31 16.90
C HIS A 92 30.93 -13.94 17.87
N HIS A 93 30.86 -13.48 19.12
CA HIS A 93 29.87 -14.04 20.07
C HIS A 93 28.45 -13.58 19.78
N ARG A 94 28.26 -12.37 19.24
CA ARG A 94 26.92 -11.84 18.97
C ARG A 94 26.27 -12.55 17.77
N GLY A 95 27.07 -13.00 16.81
CA GLY A 95 26.62 -13.86 15.71
C GLY A 95 26.24 -15.25 16.22
N ALA A 96 27.12 -15.89 17.00
CA ALA A 96 26.85 -17.19 17.63
C ALA A 96 25.56 -17.17 18.46
N GLN A 97 25.41 -16.22 19.39
CA GLN A 97 24.20 -16.10 20.22
C GLN A 97 22.92 -15.90 19.41
N ARG A 98 22.99 -15.22 18.26
CA ARG A 98 21.83 -15.04 17.37
C ARG A 98 21.48 -16.33 16.64
N ARG A 99 22.48 -17.09 16.21
CA ARG A 99 22.29 -18.42 15.61
C ARG A 99 21.67 -19.38 16.61
N ASP A 100 22.21 -19.43 17.82
CA ASP A 100 21.71 -20.27 18.92
C ASP A 100 20.26 -19.90 19.27
N ALA A 101 19.96 -18.60 19.39
CA ALA A 101 18.60 -18.12 19.64
C ALA A 101 17.63 -18.44 18.49
N ALA A 102 18.09 -18.36 17.24
CA ALA A 102 17.27 -18.70 16.07
C ALA A 102 16.99 -20.22 16.01
N ALA A 103 18.00 -21.04 16.30
CA ALA A 103 17.86 -22.50 16.39
C ALA A 103 16.87 -22.89 17.50
N ALA A 104 17.00 -22.29 18.69
CA ALA A 104 16.08 -22.50 19.80
C ALA A 104 14.65 -22.08 19.44
N ALA A 105 14.46 -20.92 18.80
CA ALA A 105 13.13 -20.45 18.42
C ALA A 105 12.42 -21.41 17.44
N LEU A 106 13.13 -21.93 16.44
CA LEU A 106 12.58 -22.89 15.49
C LEU A 106 12.27 -24.25 16.15
N ASP A 107 13.18 -24.73 17.01
CA ASP A 107 12.99 -25.97 17.77
C ASP A 107 11.80 -25.87 18.74
N HIS A 108 11.62 -24.73 19.42
CA HIS A 108 10.44 -24.49 20.25
C HIS A 108 9.14 -24.51 19.44
N LEU A 109 9.12 -23.94 18.22
CA LEU A 109 7.97 -23.99 17.33
C LEU A 109 7.68 -25.43 16.89
N GLU A 110 8.70 -26.19 16.49
CA GLU A 110 8.55 -27.60 16.11
C GLU A 110 8.05 -28.47 17.24
N ARG A 111 8.61 -28.33 18.45
CA ARG A 111 8.14 -29.04 19.64
C ARG A 111 6.70 -28.67 19.98
N SER A 112 6.33 -27.39 19.89
CA SER A 112 4.95 -26.94 20.16
C SER A 112 3.95 -27.56 19.18
N ILE A 113 4.34 -27.66 17.90
CA ILE A 113 3.53 -28.30 16.87
C ILE A 113 3.44 -29.80 17.12
N ALA A 114 4.56 -30.47 17.41
CA ALA A 114 4.59 -31.91 17.65
C ALA A 114 3.75 -32.32 18.87
N LEU A 115 3.78 -31.54 19.96
CA LEU A 115 3.04 -31.85 21.19
C LEU A 115 1.53 -31.62 21.08
N LEU A 116 1.10 -30.63 20.30
CA LEU A 116 -0.31 -30.25 20.16
C LEU A 116 -0.97 -30.82 18.90
N SER A 117 -0.19 -31.30 17.93
CA SER A 117 -0.75 -31.85 16.69
C SER A 117 -1.58 -33.10 16.98
N PRO A 118 -2.82 -33.15 16.48
CA PRO A 118 -3.66 -34.31 16.68
C PRO A 118 -3.14 -35.52 15.89
N ALA A 119 -3.31 -36.72 16.46
CA ALA A 119 -2.94 -37.97 15.80
C ALA A 119 -3.78 -38.24 14.54
N THR A 120 -5.03 -37.74 14.49
CA THR A 120 -5.89 -37.85 13.31
C THR A 120 -6.50 -36.49 12.91
N PRO A 121 -6.82 -36.27 11.63
CA PRO A 121 -7.30 -34.98 11.15
C PRO A 121 -8.68 -34.56 11.68
N HIS A 122 -9.45 -35.50 12.27
CA HIS A 122 -10.84 -35.29 12.69
C HIS A 122 -11.03 -35.20 14.19
N THR A 123 -9.96 -35.39 14.99
CA THR A 123 -10.08 -35.27 16.45
C THR A 123 -10.44 -33.83 16.82
N PRO A 124 -11.41 -33.63 17.72
CA PRO A 124 -11.73 -32.30 18.21
C PRO A 124 -10.56 -31.72 19.00
N LEU A 125 -10.32 -30.43 18.84
CA LEU A 125 -9.25 -29.71 19.55
C LEU A 125 -9.85 -28.66 20.50
N SER A 126 -9.15 -28.43 21.61
CA SER A 126 -9.50 -27.33 22.50
C SER A 126 -9.27 -25.97 21.81
N PRO A 127 -10.03 -24.91 22.16
CA PRO A 127 -9.86 -23.59 21.56
C PRO A 127 -8.45 -23.02 21.76
N GLN A 128 -7.80 -23.37 22.88
CA GLN A 128 -6.46 -22.92 23.21
C GLN A 128 -5.41 -23.67 22.38
N ALA A 129 -5.50 -25.00 22.27
CA ALA A 129 -4.60 -25.79 21.43
C ALA A 129 -4.71 -25.40 19.95
N ALA A 130 -5.93 -25.22 19.43
CA ALA A 130 -6.17 -24.76 18.07
C ALA A 130 -5.54 -23.38 17.82
N ARG A 131 -5.67 -22.44 18.76
CA ARG A 131 -5.05 -21.12 18.65
C ARG A 131 -3.52 -21.20 18.61
N THR A 132 -2.92 -21.97 19.53
CA THR A 132 -1.46 -22.12 19.59
C THR A 132 -0.91 -22.77 18.32
N LEU A 133 -1.52 -23.86 17.83
CA LEU A 133 -1.15 -24.48 16.56
C LEU A 133 -1.28 -23.51 15.39
N SER A 134 -2.39 -22.76 15.33
CA SER A 134 -2.62 -21.79 14.27
C SER A 134 -1.51 -20.71 14.26
N MET A 135 -1.08 -20.25 15.44
CA MET A 135 -0.03 -19.25 15.58
C MET A 135 1.35 -19.82 15.27
N ALA A 136 1.68 -21.01 15.79
CA ALA A 136 2.98 -21.66 15.61
C ALA A 136 3.27 -21.92 14.13
N HIS A 137 2.32 -22.53 13.40
CA HIS A 137 2.44 -22.74 11.96
C HIS A 137 2.57 -21.41 11.19
N THR A 138 1.77 -20.39 11.54
CA THR A 138 1.84 -19.08 10.86
C THR A 138 3.17 -18.38 11.11
N GLN A 139 3.72 -18.45 12.32
CA GLN A 139 5.01 -17.88 12.67
C GLN A 139 6.15 -18.61 11.97
N ARG A 140 6.13 -19.95 11.96
CA ARG A 140 7.13 -20.75 11.22
C ARG A 140 7.09 -20.45 9.72
N ALA A 141 5.89 -20.39 9.13
CA ALA A 141 5.73 -19.98 7.75
C ALA A 141 6.25 -18.57 7.46
N ALA A 142 6.02 -17.62 8.37
CA ALA A 142 6.52 -16.25 8.20
C ALA A 142 8.06 -16.21 8.17
N ILE A 143 8.71 -17.03 8.99
CA ILE A 143 10.17 -17.19 8.98
C ILE A 143 10.62 -17.79 7.63
N TYR A 144 9.98 -18.87 7.16
CA TYR A 144 10.33 -19.52 5.89
C TYR A 144 10.06 -18.63 4.65
N LEU A 145 8.97 -17.87 4.62
CA LEU A 145 8.72 -16.90 3.55
C LEU A 145 9.73 -15.77 3.56
N ARG A 146 10.07 -15.27 4.76
CA ARG A 146 11.01 -14.15 4.88
C ARG A 146 12.41 -14.59 4.47
N THR A 147 12.82 -15.78 4.87
CA THR A 147 14.11 -16.38 4.45
C THR A 147 14.12 -16.63 2.95
N CYS A 148 13.10 -17.24 2.35
CA CYS A 148 12.97 -17.43 0.91
C CYS A 148 13.14 -16.11 0.11
N LYS A 149 12.53 -15.01 0.58
CA LYS A 149 12.66 -13.68 -0.05
C LYS A 149 14.07 -13.09 0.08
N LEU A 150 14.77 -13.34 1.19
CA LEU A 150 16.11 -12.82 1.45
C LEU A 150 17.24 -13.70 0.88
N LEU A 151 16.97 -14.98 0.63
CA LEU A 151 17.92 -15.97 0.14
C LEU A 151 18.43 -15.65 -1.27
N SER A 152 17.69 -14.86 -2.05
CA SER A 152 18.14 -14.44 -3.39
C SER A 152 19.36 -13.51 -3.32
N ASP A 153 19.56 -12.82 -2.20
CA ASP A 153 20.62 -11.79 -2.04
C ASP A 153 21.71 -12.21 -1.03
N ARG A 154 21.53 -13.31 -0.27
CA ARG A 154 22.35 -13.63 0.92
C ARG A 154 22.52 -15.13 1.13
N ARG A 155 23.66 -15.54 1.71
CA ARG A 155 23.90 -16.91 2.20
C ARG A 155 23.21 -17.12 3.55
N LEU A 156 22.74 -18.35 3.81
CA LEU A 156 22.12 -18.73 5.08
C LEU A 156 23.18 -18.78 6.20
N ASP A 157 22.84 -18.22 7.35
CA ASP A 157 23.64 -18.25 8.58
C ASP A 157 22.87 -19.04 9.64
N LEU A 158 22.78 -20.36 9.41
CA LEU A 158 22.07 -21.32 10.25
C LEU A 158 23.04 -22.37 10.78
N ASP A 159 22.66 -23.05 11.87
CA ASP A 159 23.40 -24.22 12.35
C ASP A 159 23.27 -25.38 11.35
N GLU A 160 24.39 -26.05 11.06
CA GLU A 160 24.48 -27.13 10.07
C GLU A 160 23.75 -28.41 10.51
N SER A 161 23.48 -28.55 11.81
CA SER A 161 22.73 -29.66 12.39
C SER A 161 21.26 -29.70 11.94
N ARG A 162 20.74 -28.58 11.43
CA ARG A 162 19.31 -28.42 11.10
C ARG A 162 19.01 -28.77 9.64
N PRO A 163 17.83 -29.37 9.36
CA PRO A 163 17.43 -29.71 7.99
C PRO A 163 17.34 -28.46 7.10
N GLU A 164 16.97 -27.31 7.66
CA GLU A 164 16.82 -26.07 6.91
C GLU A 164 18.14 -25.49 6.36
N ALA A 165 19.29 -25.96 6.84
CA ALA A 165 20.60 -25.48 6.36
C ALA A 165 20.85 -25.89 4.89
N GLN A 166 20.29 -27.03 4.46
CA GLN A 166 20.44 -27.56 3.11
C GLN A 166 19.29 -27.17 2.17
N TRP A 167 18.31 -26.40 2.65
CA TRP A 167 17.12 -26.09 1.88
C TRP A 167 17.37 -25.08 0.78
N THR A 168 16.80 -25.38 -0.39
CA THR A 168 16.75 -24.43 -1.50
C THR A 168 15.61 -23.43 -1.30
N LYS A 169 15.60 -22.36 -2.11
CA LYS A 169 14.50 -21.39 -2.13
C LYS A 169 13.13 -22.05 -2.33
N LEU A 170 13.07 -23.07 -3.18
CA LEU A 170 11.86 -23.82 -3.47
C LEU A 170 11.39 -24.60 -2.24
N ASN A 171 12.30 -25.26 -1.52
CA ASN A 171 11.96 -26.00 -0.30
C ASN A 171 11.41 -25.06 0.79
N PHE A 172 11.97 -23.85 0.94
CA PHE A 172 11.42 -22.85 1.86
C PHE A 172 10.04 -22.35 1.44
N GLU A 173 9.79 -22.16 0.14
CA GLU A 173 8.48 -21.73 -0.39
C GLU A 173 7.42 -22.83 -0.21
N GLU A 174 7.77 -24.09 -0.47
CA GLU A 174 6.90 -25.24 -0.25
C GLU A 174 6.59 -25.47 1.23
N ALA A 175 7.62 -25.47 2.09
CA ALA A 175 7.44 -25.61 3.53
C ALA A 175 6.58 -24.48 4.11
N ALA A 176 6.79 -23.24 3.65
CA ALA A 176 5.94 -22.12 4.01
C ALA A 176 4.49 -22.28 3.54
N SER A 177 4.28 -22.75 2.30
CA SER A 177 2.94 -22.99 1.76
C SER A 177 2.17 -23.98 2.63
N ARG A 178 2.80 -25.12 2.95
CA ARG A 178 2.25 -26.17 3.81
C ARG A 178 1.88 -25.64 5.19
N ASP A 179 2.77 -24.87 5.82
CA ASP A 179 2.49 -24.30 7.14
C ASP A 179 1.37 -23.25 7.12
N LEU A 180 1.26 -22.44 6.07
CA LEU A 180 0.14 -21.50 5.94
C LEU A 180 -1.19 -22.22 5.71
N ALA A 181 -1.18 -23.32 4.98
CA ALA A 181 -2.36 -24.17 4.82
C ALA A 181 -2.83 -24.72 6.18
N TYR A 182 -1.90 -25.27 7.00
CA TYR A 182 -2.22 -25.71 8.36
C TYR A 182 -2.68 -24.55 9.26
N GLY A 183 -2.02 -23.39 9.21
CA GLY A 183 -2.43 -22.21 9.96
C GLY A 183 -3.85 -21.73 9.60
N GLY A 184 -4.19 -21.77 8.31
CA GLY A 184 -5.53 -21.47 7.81
C GLY A 184 -6.57 -22.50 8.26
N ARG A 185 -6.20 -23.79 8.25
CA ARG A 185 -7.03 -24.91 8.71
C ARG A 185 -7.41 -24.81 10.18
N TYR A 186 -6.49 -24.38 11.04
CA TYR A 186 -6.74 -24.12 12.46
C TYR A 186 -7.44 -22.78 12.74
N GLY A 187 -7.75 -21.99 11.70
CA GLY A 187 -8.62 -20.80 11.80
C GLY A 187 -7.91 -19.44 11.73
N ASN A 188 -6.61 -19.39 11.42
CA ASN A 188 -5.91 -18.10 11.27
C ASN A 188 -6.21 -17.46 9.90
N GLN A 189 -6.92 -16.33 9.92
CA GLN A 189 -7.30 -15.59 8.70
C GLN A 189 -6.11 -14.99 7.96
N ILE A 190 -5.05 -14.60 8.68
CA ILE A 190 -3.82 -14.07 8.08
C ILE A 190 -3.13 -15.18 7.30
N ALA A 191 -3.03 -16.37 7.90
CA ALA A 191 -2.43 -17.53 7.25
C ALA A 191 -3.22 -17.93 6.01
N LYS A 192 -4.56 -17.98 6.10
CA LYS A 192 -5.45 -18.29 4.97
C LYS A 192 -5.29 -17.31 3.79
N GLY A 193 -5.17 -16.01 4.08
CA GLY A 193 -4.93 -15.00 3.04
C GLY A 193 -3.55 -15.13 2.40
N LEU A 194 -2.53 -15.43 3.20
CA LEU A 194 -1.16 -15.62 2.71
C LEU A 194 -0.98 -16.95 1.95
N ALA A 195 -1.68 -18.02 2.33
CA ALA A 195 -1.60 -19.35 1.69
C ALA A 195 -1.83 -19.26 0.17
N VAL A 196 -2.87 -18.53 -0.25
CA VAL A 196 -3.21 -18.33 -1.67
C VAL A 196 -2.07 -17.63 -2.44
N SER A 197 -1.31 -16.76 -1.79
CA SER A 197 -0.21 -16.03 -2.44
C SER A 197 1.05 -16.86 -2.63
N VAL A 198 1.19 -17.94 -1.87
CA VAL A 198 2.37 -18.82 -1.85
C VAL A 198 2.09 -20.13 -2.62
N ASN A 199 0.82 -20.50 -2.78
CA ASN A 199 0.44 -21.70 -3.54
C ASN A 199 0.83 -21.57 -5.03
N PRO A 200 1.68 -22.47 -5.56
CA PRO A 200 2.15 -22.43 -6.94
C PRO A 200 1.00 -22.56 -7.96
N THR A 201 0.01 -23.39 -7.69
CA THR A 201 -1.17 -23.59 -8.52
C THR A 201 -2.01 -22.31 -8.60
N ALA A 202 -2.28 -21.69 -7.44
CA ALA A 202 -3.04 -20.44 -7.38
C ALA A 202 -2.31 -19.29 -8.10
N LYS A 203 -0.97 -19.24 -8.02
CA LYS A 203 -0.14 -18.26 -8.71
C LYS A 203 -0.18 -18.44 -10.23
N LEU A 204 -0.12 -19.69 -10.71
CA LEU A 204 -0.21 -20.04 -12.12
C LEU A 204 -1.61 -19.75 -12.68
N CYS A 205 -2.69 -20.18 -11.99
CA CYS A 205 -4.06 -19.83 -12.38
C CYS A 205 -4.27 -18.31 -12.42
N GLY A 206 -3.74 -17.58 -11.43
CA GLY A 206 -3.80 -16.12 -11.42
C GLY A 206 -2.99 -15.45 -12.53
N GLN A 207 -1.89 -16.06 -12.99
CA GLN A 207 -1.12 -15.61 -14.15
C GLN A 207 -1.88 -15.86 -15.45
N ILE A 208 -2.43 -17.06 -15.64
CA ILE A 208 -3.23 -17.42 -16.82
C ILE A 208 -4.46 -16.51 -16.95
N VAL A 209 -5.22 -16.31 -15.86
CA VAL A 209 -6.38 -15.41 -15.88
C VAL A 209 -5.96 -13.98 -16.19
N ARG A 210 -4.84 -13.50 -15.62
CA ARG A 210 -4.34 -12.15 -15.87
C ARG A 210 -3.88 -11.98 -17.32
N GLU A 211 -3.27 -13.02 -17.91
CA GLU A 211 -2.86 -13.04 -19.31
C GLU A 211 -4.06 -13.10 -20.25
N ALA A 212 -5.06 -13.93 -19.95
CA ALA A 212 -6.32 -13.99 -20.68
C ALA A 212 -7.07 -12.64 -20.61
N MET A 213 -7.18 -12.04 -19.43
CA MET A 213 -7.75 -10.69 -19.27
C MET A 213 -6.96 -9.63 -20.05
N LYS A 214 -5.62 -9.73 -20.08
CA LYS A 214 -4.76 -8.84 -20.86
C LYS A 214 -4.94 -9.04 -22.38
N LYS A 215 -5.26 -10.25 -22.82
CA LYS A 215 -5.51 -10.57 -24.22
C LYS A 215 -6.87 -10.07 -24.68
N GLU A 216 -7.91 -10.23 -23.86
CA GLU A 216 -9.28 -9.79 -24.15
C GLU A 216 -9.47 -8.27 -24.04
N TYR A 217 -8.84 -7.63 -23.03
CA TYR A 217 -9.03 -6.21 -22.73
C TYR A 217 -7.80 -5.34 -23.04
N GLY A 218 -6.77 -5.91 -23.68
CA GLY A 218 -5.49 -5.25 -23.95
C GLY A 218 -4.60 -5.12 -22.71
N THR A 219 -3.37 -4.60 -22.90
CA THR A 219 -2.48 -4.25 -21.78
C THR A 219 -3.28 -3.48 -20.73
N PRO A 220 -3.31 -3.91 -19.45
CA PRO A 220 -3.97 -3.12 -18.43
C PRO A 220 -3.23 -1.79 -18.41
N PHE A 221 -3.88 -0.76 -18.96
CA PHE A 221 -3.55 0.63 -18.75
C PHE A 221 -3.43 0.74 -17.24
N GLN A 222 -2.19 0.79 -16.78
CA GLN A 222 -1.75 0.77 -15.39
C GLN A 222 -2.80 1.49 -14.58
N GLN A 223 -3.50 0.78 -13.68
CA GLN A 223 -4.76 1.18 -13.04
C GLN A 223 -4.79 2.66 -12.70
N ASP A 224 -5.12 3.48 -13.70
CA ASP A 224 -5.44 4.88 -13.59
C ASP A 224 -6.87 4.81 -13.14
N LYS A 225 -7.01 4.53 -11.83
CA LYS A 225 -8.21 4.74 -11.03
C LYS A 225 -8.85 6.03 -11.53
N MET A 226 -9.79 5.91 -12.47
CA MET A 226 -10.58 6.96 -13.11
C MET A 226 -10.08 8.39 -12.79
N LYS A 227 -8.86 8.75 -13.21
CA LYS A 227 -8.31 10.07 -12.87
C LYS A 227 -9.00 11.09 -13.77
N PHE A 228 -9.99 11.77 -13.21
CA PHE A 228 -10.80 12.78 -13.89
C PHE A 228 -10.00 14.07 -14.18
N LEU A 229 -8.87 14.28 -13.50
CA LEU A 229 -7.97 15.42 -13.68
C LEU A 229 -6.90 15.11 -14.73
N LYS A 230 -7.30 15.19 -16.01
CA LYS A 230 -6.42 15.01 -17.17
C LYS A 230 -6.12 16.35 -17.85
N VAL A 231 -5.09 16.38 -18.68
CA VAL A 231 -4.80 17.51 -19.57
C VAL A 231 -6.04 17.83 -20.41
N GLY A 232 -6.36 19.11 -20.57
CA GLY A 232 -7.52 19.57 -21.32
C GLY A 232 -8.85 19.50 -20.57
N ARG A 233 -8.86 19.04 -19.31
CA ARG A 233 -10.06 19.11 -18.46
C ARG A 233 -10.24 20.52 -17.91
N VAL A 234 -11.50 20.96 -17.89
CA VAL A 234 -11.87 22.26 -17.31
C VAL A 234 -12.19 22.07 -15.84
N ALA A 235 -11.68 22.98 -15.00
CA ALA A 235 -11.96 23.05 -13.58
C ALA A 235 -12.32 24.49 -13.16
N ILE A 236 -12.92 24.63 -11.99
CA ILE A 236 -13.18 25.92 -11.34
C ILE A 236 -12.28 26.03 -10.12
N ILE A 237 -11.66 27.20 -9.92
CA ILE A 237 -10.88 27.44 -8.71
C ILE A 237 -11.82 27.74 -7.54
N THR A 238 -11.64 27.06 -6.42
CA THR A 238 -12.46 27.25 -5.21
C THR A 238 -11.84 28.20 -4.19
N ARG A 239 -10.51 28.39 -4.19
CA ARG A 239 -9.78 29.20 -3.19
C ARG A 239 -8.74 30.15 -3.79
N GLY A 240 -8.46 31.24 -3.07
CA GLY A 240 -7.43 32.24 -3.38
C GLY A 240 -7.90 33.36 -4.33
N ARG A 241 -6.97 34.21 -4.76
CA ARG A 241 -7.26 35.41 -5.60
C ARG A 241 -8.09 35.13 -6.86
N PHE A 242 -7.96 33.94 -7.44
CA PHE A 242 -8.65 33.55 -8.67
C PHE A 242 -9.86 32.63 -8.40
N ALA A 243 -10.41 32.62 -7.18
CA ALA A 243 -11.63 31.87 -6.87
C ALA A 243 -12.79 32.24 -7.81
N GLY A 244 -13.59 31.25 -8.19
CA GLY A 244 -14.69 31.38 -9.14
C GLY A 244 -14.26 31.54 -10.61
N LYS A 245 -12.96 31.53 -10.91
CA LYS A 245 -12.46 31.57 -12.29
C LYS A 245 -12.34 30.16 -12.87
N LYS A 246 -12.67 30.05 -14.17
CA LYS A 246 -12.60 28.82 -14.96
C LYS A 246 -11.17 28.66 -15.47
N VAL A 247 -10.66 27.44 -15.36
CA VAL A 247 -9.30 27.07 -15.74
C VAL A 247 -9.28 25.78 -16.52
N VAL A 248 -8.23 25.60 -17.29
CA VAL A 248 -7.90 24.36 -18.00
C VAL A 248 -6.61 23.81 -17.42
N ILE A 249 -6.61 22.50 -17.20
CA ILE A 249 -5.43 21.76 -16.74
C ILE A 249 -4.50 21.56 -17.93
N LEU A 250 -3.30 22.13 -17.86
CA LEU A 250 -2.26 21.97 -18.88
C LEU A 250 -1.34 20.80 -18.56
N GLN A 251 -0.94 20.68 -17.29
CA GLN A 251 -0.08 19.59 -16.82
C GLN A 251 -0.50 19.17 -15.41
N PRO A 252 -1.02 17.94 -15.23
CA PRO A 252 -1.20 17.34 -13.92
C PRO A 252 0.13 16.85 -13.35
N VAL A 253 0.38 17.09 -12.06
CA VAL A 253 1.56 16.62 -11.32
C VAL A 253 1.07 15.93 -10.05
N ASP A 254 0.96 14.60 -10.11
CA ASP A 254 0.33 13.82 -9.04
C ASP A 254 1.25 13.59 -7.83
N ASN A 255 2.52 13.29 -8.08
CA ASN A 255 3.46 12.88 -7.03
C ASN A 255 4.17 14.05 -6.34
N GLY A 256 3.72 15.29 -6.57
CA GLY A 256 4.35 16.50 -6.06
C GLY A 256 5.77 16.72 -6.59
N ASN A 257 6.38 17.82 -6.20
CA ASN A 257 7.77 18.16 -6.50
C ASN A 257 8.44 18.78 -5.25
N LYS A 258 9.77 18.94 -5.23
CA LYS A 258 10.50 19.56 -4.11
C LYS A 258 9.88 20.89 -3.60
N PRO A 259 9.48 21.86 -4.46
CA PRO A 259 8.85 23.10 -3.98
C PRO A 259 7.38 22.93 -3.55
N HIS A 260 6.68 21.92 -4.09
CA HIS A 260 5.26 21.68 -3.86
C HIS A 260 5.03 20.18 -3.61
N PRO A 261 5.18 19.70 -2.36
CA PRO A 261 5.17 18.26 -2.04
C PRO A 261 3.79 17.59 -2.17
N PHE A 262 2.76 18.36 -2.55
CA PHE A 262 1.39 17.90 -2.75
C PHE A 262 1.04 17.79 -4.24
N GLY A 263 0.03 16.97 -4.54
CA GLY A 263 -0.54 16.86 -5.90
C GLY A 263 -1.09 18.21 -6.37
N HIS A 264 -0.63 18.66 -7.53
CA HIS A 264 -0.97 19.96 -8.10
C HIS A 264 -1.10 19.90 -9.61
N ALA A 265 -1.78 20.88 -10.18
CA ALA A 265 -1.84 21.10 -11.61
C ALA A 265 -1.26 22.46 -11.98
N ILE A 266 -0.58 22.49 -13.12
CA ILE A 266 -0.31 23.73 -13.85
C ILE A 266 -1.57 24.03 -14.66
N VAL A 267 -2.16 25.20 -14.38
CA VAL A 267 -3.41 25.62 -15.02
C VAL A 267 -3.28 26.95 -15.73
N ALA A 268 -4.05 27.10 -16.80
CA ALA A 268 -4.28 28.37 -17.48
C ALA A 268 -5.77 28.73 -17.41
N GLY A 269 -6.08 29.99 -17.14
CA GLY A 269 -7.46 30.45 -17.00
C GLY A 269 -7.69 31.89 -17.38
N ILE A 270 -8.92 32.33 -17.22
CA ILE A 270 -9.37 33.68 -17.57
C ILE A 270 -9.57 34.51 -16.30
N GLU A 271 -8.79 35.58 -16.13
CA GLU A 271 -8.96 36.54 -15.03
C GLU A 271 -10.10 37.52 -15.37
N ARG A 272 -10.01 38.16 -16.54
CA ARG A 272 -11.03 39.06 -17.08
C ARG A 272 -11.66 38.42 -18.32
N TYR A 273 -12.94 38.08 -18.18
CA TYR A 273 -13.75 37.49 -19.24
C TYR A 273 -14.13 38.52 -20.31
N PRO A 274 -14.36 38.07 -21.56
CA PRO A 274 -14.93 38.94 -22.58
C PRO A 274 -16.34 39.39 -22.14
N SER A 275 -16.67 40.64 -22.43
CA SER A 275 -17.99 41.21 -22.10
C SER A 275 -19.01 40.87 -23.17
N LYS A 276 -20.29 40.78 -22.79
CA LYS A 276 -21.38 40.55 -23.76
C LYS A 276 -21.34 41.57 -24.90
N ILE A 277 -21.38 41.06 -26.13
CA ILE A 277 -21.41 41.83 -27.37
C ILE A 277 -22.86 41.86 -27.87
N THR A 278 -23.31 43.02 -28.32
CA THR A 278 -24.63 43.18 -28.97
C THR A 278 -24.44 43.78 -30.37
N ARG A 279 -25.37 43.49 -31.28
CA ARG A 279 -25.30 43.94 -32.68
C ARG A 279 -25.25 45.47 -32.84
N ARG A 280 -25.76 46.23 -31.86
CA ARG A 280 -25.81 47.70 -31.87
C ARG A 280 -24.44 48.36 -31.60
N MET A 281 -23.43 47.60 -31.18
CA MET A 281 -22.12 48.17 -30.83
C MET A 281 -21.27 48.43 -32.07
N SER A 282 -20.48 49.50 -32.06
CA SER A 282 -19.46 49.77 -33.09
C SER A 282 -18.35 48.71 -33.09
N LYS A 283 -17.75 48.44 -34.25
CA LYS A 283 -16.68 47.44 -34.41
C LYS A 283 -15.54 47.64 -33.40
N ALA A 284 -15.11 48.88 -33.17
CA ALA A 284 -14.08 49.22 -32.19
C ALA A 284 -14.48 48.86 -30.73
N ARG A 285 -15.77 49.02 -30.38
CA ARG A 285 -16.28 48.63 -29.05
C ARG A 285 -16.42 47.11 -28.93
N GLN A 286 -16.78 46.43 -30.01
CA GLN A 286 -16.83 44.96 -30.06
C GLN A 286 -15.44 44.36 -29.82
N GLU A 287 -14.41 44.86 -30.52
CA GLU A 287 -13.04 44.40 -30.35
C GLU A 287 -12.52 44.61 -28.91
N LYS A 288 -12.75 45.79 -28.33
CA LYS A 288 -12.37 46.07 -26.93
C LYS A 288 -13.05 45.13 -25.93
N ARG A 289 -14.28 44.68 -26.21
CA ARG A 289 -15.04 43.75 -25.35
C ARG A 289 -14.66 42.29 -25.53
N SER A 290 -14.14 41.91 -26.69
CA SER A 290 -13.63 40.56 -26.97
C SER A 290 -12.29 40.26 -26.29
N LYS A 291 -11.55 41.29 -25.85
CA LYS A 291 -10.22 41.13 -25.24
C LYS A 291 -10.28 40.33 -23.93
N ILE A 292 -9.37 39.36 -23.80
CA ILE A 292 -9.29 38.47 -22.65
C ILE A 292 -8.00 38.76 -21.86
N LYS A 293 -8.09 38.75 -20.52
CA LYS A 293 -6.89 38.76 -19.65
C LYS A 293 -6.68 37.36 -19.08
N PRO A 294 -5.71 36.57 -19.57
CA PRO A 294 -5.42 35.25 -19.02
C PRO A 294 -4.50 35.31 -17.80
N PHE A 295 -4.48 34.22 -17.04
CA PHE A 295 -3.48 33.96 -16.02
C PHE A 295 -3.01 32.50 -16.08
N VAL A 296 -1.78 32.29 -15.61
CA VAL A 296 -1.14 30.97 -15.48
C VAL A 296 -0.68 30.81 -14.04
N LYS A 297 -0.98 29.65 -13.44
CA LYS A 297 -0.73 29.39 -12.01
C LYS A 297 -0.58 27.89 -11.72
N ILE A 298 0.21 27.56 -10.70
CA ILE A 298 0.27 26.24 -10.08
C ILE A 298 -0.78 26.18 -8.96
N ILE A 299 -1.66 25.18 -8.98
CA ILE A 299 -2.78 25.05 -8.04
C ILE A 299 -2.87 23.63 -7.50
N ASN A 300 -2.99 23.49 -6.17
CA ASN A 300 -3.26 22.22 -5.50
C ASN A 300 -4.61 21.64 -5.96
N TYR A 301 -4.70 20.33 -6.17
CA TYR A 301 -5.95 19.66 -6.55
C TYR A 301 -7.13 19.93 -5.60
N ASN A 302 -6.90 20.08 -4.30
CA ASN A 302 -7.94 20.40 -3.33
C ASN A 302 -8.62 21.77 -3.59
N HIS A 303 -7.96 22.65 -4.33
CA HIS A 303 -8.46 23.98 -4.69
C HIS A 303 -9.08 24.02 -6.09
N LEU A 304 -9.24 22.86 -6.73
CA LEU A 304 -9.88 22.70 -8.03
C LEU A 304 -11.17 21.90 -7.87
N MET A 305 -12.26 22.47 -8.36
CA MET A 305 -13.51 21.74 -8.58
C MET A 305 -13.53 21.24 -10.03
N PRO A 306 -13.37 19.92 -10.28
CA PRO A 306 -13.41 19.38 -11.62
C PRO A 306 -14.80 19.56 -12.24
N THR A 307 -14.84 19.82 -13.54
CA THR A 307 -16.11 19.93 -14.28
C THR A 307 -16.18 18.88 -15.38
N ARG A 308 -17.39 18.66 -15.91
CA ARG A 308 -17.63 17.77 -17.05
C ARG A 308 -16.96 18.28 -18.34
N TYR A 309 -16.80 19.59 -18.47
CA TYR A 309 -16.34 20.21 -19.70
C TYR A 309 -14.87 19.91 -20.01
N THR A 310 -14.56 19.85 -21.30
CA THR A 310 -13.20 19.73 -21.85
C THR A 310 -12.89 20.95 -22.72
N LEU A 311 -11.64 21.38 -22.69
CA LEU A 311 -11.08 22.38 -23.59
C LEU A 311 -9.69 21.90 -23.98
N GLU A 312 -9.57 21.40 -25.21
CA GLU A 312 -8.28 21.03 -25.77
C GLU A 312 -7.59 22.28 -26.33
N LEU A 313 -6.37 22.52 -25.85
CA LEU A 313 -5.52 23.63 -26.27
C LEU A 313 -4.31 23.02 -26.99
N GLU A 314 -4.49 22.69 -28.26
CA GLU A 314 -3.52 21.92 -29.07
C GLU A 314 -2.14 22.60 -29.20
N GLY A 315 -2.04 23.93 -28.99
CA GLY A 315 -0.77 24.67 -29.07
C GLY A 315 -0.09 25.00 -27.73
N LEU A 316 -0.65 24.61 -26.58
CA LEU A 316 -0.13 24.99 -25.25
C LEU A 316 0.36 23.81 -24.41
N LYS A 317 0.27 22.59 -24.96
CA LYS A 317 0.71 21.37 -24.29
C LYS A 317 2.24 21.27 -24.39
N GLY A 318 2.92 21.40 -23.26
CA GLY A 318 4.38 21.30 -23.16
C GLY A 318 5.13 22.64 -23.16
N THR A 319 4.50 23.73 -23.63
CA THR A 319 5.12 25.06 -23.62
C THR A 319 5.20 25.67 -22.21
N ILE A 320 4.25 25.32 -21.34
CA ILE A 320 4.16 25.85 -19.98
C ILE A 320 4.48 24.72 -18.99
N THR A 321 5.67 24.78 -18.42
CA THR A 321 6.18 23.80 -17.45
C THR A 321 6.46 24.47 -16.10
N GLY A 322 6.97 23.71 -15.13
CA GLY A 322 7.34 24.24 -13.81
C GLY A 322 8.41 25.33 -13.85
N ASP A 323 9.28 25.33 -14.86
CA ASP A 323 10.39 26.28 -14.97
C ASP A 323 9.94 27.69 -15.39
N THR A 324 8.83 27.77 -16.14
CA THR A 324 8.19 29.03 -16.57
C THR A 324 7.80 29.94 -15.40
N PHE A 325 7.73 29.41 -14.18
CA PHE A 325 7.36 30.15 -12.98
C PHE A 325 8.56 30.73 -12.20
N LYS A 326 9.79 30.37 -12.56
CA LYS A 326 11.00 30.89 -11.89
C LYS A 326 11.31 32.33 -12.33
N GLU A 327 11.15 32.61 -13.62
CA GLU A 327 11.42 33.92 -14.21
C GLU A 327 10.14 34.67 -14.57
N VAL A 328 10.12 35.99 -14.34
CA VAL A 328 8.95 36.84 -14.60
C VAL A 328 8.72 37.04 -16.11
N SER A 329 9.79 37.18 -16.89
CA SER A 329 9.78 37.32 -18.35
C SER A 329 9.04 36.15 -19.02
N GLN A 330 9.45 34.92 -18.72
CA GLN A 330 8.84 33.69 -19.25
C GLN A 330 7.35 33.59 -18.91
N ARG A 331 6.97 34.06 -17.73
CA ARG A 331 5.56 34.09 -17.32
C ARG A 331 4.73 35.09 -18.12
N GLU A 332 5.31 36.21 -18.52
CA GLU A 332 4.63 37.18 -19.38
C GLU A 332 4.45 36.66 -20.80
N ASP A 333 5.46 35.98 -21.34
CA ASP A 333 5.38 35.37 -22.67
C ASP A 333 4.40 34.18 -22.71
N ALA A 334 4.34 33.39 -21.63
CA ALA A 334 3.30 32.39 -21.45
C ALA A 334 1.89 33.00 -21.41
N LYS A 335 1.70 34.19 -20.82
CA LYS A 335 0.40 34.88 -20.85
C LYS A 335 0.06 35.39 -22.25
N LYS A 336 1.03 35.90 -23.01
CA LYS A 336 0.81 36.36 -24.39
C LYS A 336 0.38 35.20 -25.31
N SER A 337 1.04 34.05 -25.19
CA SER A 337 0.68 32.85 -25.97
C SER A 337 -0.71 32.32 -25.58
N VAL A 338 -1.01 32.20 -24.27
CA VAL A 338 -2.35 31.80 -23.80
C VAL A 338 -3.42 32.78 -24.25
N LYS A 339 -3.13 34.09 -24.25
CA LYS A 339 -4.08 35.12 -24.70
C LYS A 339 -4.46 34.92 -26.16
N LYS A 340 -3.48 34.74 -27.04
CA LYS A 340 -3.70 34.54 -28.48
C LYS A 340 -4.62 33.34 -28.73
N VAL A 341 -4.31 32.20 -28.12
CA VAL A 341 -5.10 30.97 -28.28
C VAL A 341 -6.53 31.10 -27.76
N LEU A 342 -6.73 31.78 -26.62
CA LEU A 342 -8.06 31.99 -26.05
C LEU A 342 -8.91 32.98 -26.86
N GLU A 343 -8.30 34.03 -27.42
CA GLU A 343 -9.00 35.00 -28.28
C GLU A 343 -9.39 34.39 -29.64
N GLU A 344 -8.53 33.56 -30.23
CA GLU A 344 -8.84 32.77 -31.43
C GLU A 344 -10.01 31.79 -31.17
N ARG A 345 -9.96 31.06 -30.05
CA ARG A 345 -11.05 30.16 -29.63
C ARG A 345 -12.36 30.91 -29.38
N TYR A 346 -12.33 32.07 -28.73
CA TYR A 346 -13.53 32.88 -28.49
C TYR A 346 -14.16 33.36 -29.80
N THR A 347 -13.35 33.82 -30.75
CA THR A 347 -13.79 34.27 -32.07
C THR A 347 -14.43 33.12 -32.87
N SER A 348 -13.94 31.89 -32.70
CA SER A 348 -14.54 30.69 -33.32
C SER A 348 -15.92 30.31 -32.75
N GLY A 349 -16.37 30.94 -31.66
CA GLY A 349 -17.67 30.66 -31.03
C GLY A 349 -17.75 29.33 -30.25
N LYS A 350 -16.65 28.58 -30.16
CA LYS A 350 -16.60 27.30 -29.43
C LYS A 350 -16.52 27.51 -27.91
N ASN A 351 -16.95 26.51 -27.14
CA ASN A 351 -16.84 26.48 -25.67
C ASN A 351 -17.46 27.71 -24.96
N ARG A 352 -18.67 28.12 -25.36
CA ARG A 352 -19.39 29.29 -24.82
C ARG A 352 -19.44 29.33 -23.29
N TRP A 353 -19.59 28.16 -22.65
CA TRP A 353 -19.61 28.06 -21.19
C TRP A 353 -18.28 28.52 -20.57
N PHE A 354 -17.13 28.20 -21.16
CA PHE A 354 -15.82 28.58 -20.62
C PHE A 354 -15.61 30.11 -20.61
N PHE A 355 -16.07 30.80 -21.65
CA PHE A 355 -15.93 32.26 -21.79
C PHE A 355 -17.01 33.07 -21.07
N THR A 356 -18.06 32.43 -20.58
CA THR A 356 -19.10 33.09 -19.78
C THR A 356 -18.66 33.14 -18.32
N PRO A 357 -18.65 34.30 -17.63
CA PRO A 357 -18.28 34.38 -16.23
C PRO A 357 -19.24 33.56 -15.35
N LEU A 358 -18.71 32.90 -14.32
CA LEU A 358 -19.54 32.28 -13.27
C LEU A 358 -20.15 33.42 -12.42
N ARG A 359 -21.46 33.36 -12.20
CA ARG A 359 -22.15 34.25 -11.24
C ARG A 359 -22.34 33.46 -9.95
N PHE A 360 -21.88 34.01 -8.84
CA PHE A 360 -21.98 33.45 -7.50
C PHE A 360 -22.10 34.59 -6.49
#